data_AF-A0A955TSQ6-F1
#
_entry.id   AF-A0A955TSQ6-F1
#
_cell.length_a   1.000
_cell.length_b   1.000
_cell.length_c   1.000
_cell.angle_alpha   90.00
_cell.angle_beta   90.00
_cell.angle_gamma   90.00
#
_symmetry.space_group_name_H-M   'P 1'
#
loop_
_entity.id
_entity.type
_entity.pdbx_description
1 polymer ?
#
loop_
_entity_poly.entity_id
_entity_poly.type
_entity_poly.pdbx_seq_one_letter_code
_entity_poly.pdbx_strand_id
1 'polypeptide(L)'
;RDLPLAFESHKYLDARAKIIEERDGKKEDLFKEITNEAHSRGFGFKEDPVGFSLVPLRDGKPLREKDRETLTEAQKQEISEQAKILEAKIREFQAQVHALDHEGEHCLTEMDRQVVRAVMHNRFAVLRDHHHHLPEVMEYLQKVEEDIVNNYKDFLPREGPQLALLGWDARDRKPNLTRYEVNLLIEQAKESGAPIVDEPHPTYANLIGKIERKAHLGVVYTDFTEIKAGSCLRANGGFLLLNALDLLRQPFAWDALKRVIKTRSVNIEDPGEYFGFSTTGLKPQPIPIDIKVILLGPPYIFHLLQFYETDFPKLF
;
A
#
# COMPACT_ATOMS: atom_id res chain seq x y z
N ARG A 1 -3.41 -15.54 -9.71
CA ARG A 1 -3.66 -16.49 -10.83
C ARG A 1 -4.85 -16.01 -11.67
N ASP A 2 -6.00 -15.72 -11.05
CA ASP A 2 -7.18 -15.26 -11.79
C ASP A 2 -7.07 -13.85 -12.38
N LEU A 3 -6.31 -12.95 -11.73
CA LEU A 3 -6.14 -11.58 -12.21
C LEU A 3 -5.53 -11.54 -13.63
N PRO A 4 -4.34 -12.11 -13.91
CA PRO A 4 -3.80 -12.13 -15.27
C PRO A 4 -4.79 -12.64 -16.33
N LEU A 5 -5.53 -13.72 -16.03
CA LEU A 5 -6.51 -14.29 -16.96
C LEU A 5 -7.67 -13.34 -17.27
N ALA A 6 -8.08 -12.50 -16.30
CA ALA A 6 -9.14 -11.52 -16.53
C ALA A 6 -8.68 -10.41 -17.50
N PHE A 7 -7.41 -10.00 -17.41
CA PHE A 7 -6.78 -9.03 -18.32
C PHE A 7 -6.47 -9.60 -19.72
N GLU A 8 -6.48 -10.92 -19.87
CA GLU A 8 -6.35 -11.59 -21.18
C GLU A 8 -7.72 -11.89 -21.83
N SER A 9 -8.83 -11.60 -21.16
CA SER A 9 -10.17 -11.90 -21.68
C SER A 9 -10.53 -11.03 -22.87
N HIS A 10 -11.19 -11.62 -23.88
CA HIS A 10 -11.63 -10.90 -25.09
C HIS A 10 -12.49 -9.67 -24.74
N LYS A 11 -13.42 -9.83 -23.77
CA LYS A 11 -14.26 -8.73 -23.28
C LYS A 11 -13.46 -7.55 -22.74
N TYR A 12 -12.36 -7.81 -22.02
CA TYR A 12 -11.49 -6.75 -21.51
C TYR A 12 -10.69 -6.10 -22.64
N LEU A 13 -10.11 -6.91 -23.54
CA LEU A 13 -9.32 -6.41 -24.67
C LEU A 13 -10.17 -5.53 -25.61
N ASP A 14 -11.41 -5.94 -25.89
CA ASP A 14 -12.33 -5.17 -26.73
C ASP A 14 -12.75 -3.86 -26.06
N ALA A 15 -13.07 -3.89 -24.76
CA ALA A 15 -13.40 -2.68 -24.00
C ALA A 15 -12.21 -1.71 -23.95
N ARG A 16 -10.99 -2.22 -23.76
CA ARG A 16 -9.75 -1.44 -23.80
C ARG A 16 -9.51 -0.83 -25.18
N ALA A 17 -9.65 -1.61 -26.24
CA ALA A 17 -9.51 -1.14 -27.61
C ALA A 17 -10.50 -0.01 -27.90
N LYS A 18 -11.76 -0.17 -27.49
CA LYS A 18 -12.81 0.85 -27.66
C LYS A 18 -12.47 2.18 -26.97
N ILE A 19 -11.95 2.16 -25.74
CA ILE A 19 -11.54 3.40 -25.04
C ILE A 19 -10.40 4.10 -25.79
N ILE A 20 -9.44 3.33 -26.30
CA ILE A 20 -8.31 3.86 -27.07
C ILE A 20 -8.81 4.46 -28.40
N GLU A 21 -9.66 3.75 -29.12
CA GLU A 21 -10.26 4.21 -30.38
C GLU A 21 -11.09 5.49 -30.20
N GLU A 22 -11.93 5.56 -29.16
CA GLU A 22 -12.72 6.76 -28.85
C GLU A 22 -11.83 7.97 -28.51
N ARG A 23 -10.75 7.74 -27.74
CA ARG A 23 -9.77 8.79 -27.42
C ARG A 23 -9.04 9.26 -28.67
N ASP A 24 -8.52 8.32 -29.47
CA ASP A 24 -7.72 8.62 -30.65
C ASP A 24 -8.58 9.28 -31.74
N GLY A 25 -9.85 8.88 -31.88
CA GLY A 25 -10.82 9.53 -32.75
C GLY A 25 -11.07 11.00 -32.36
N LYS A 26 -11.30 11.29 -31.07
CA LYS A 26 -11.43 12.67 -30.57
C LYS A 26 -10.18 13.51 -30.86
N LYS A 27 -8.99 12.93 -30.70
CA LYS A 27 -7.72 13.62 -31.02
C LYS A 27 -7.58 13.90 -32.52
N GLU A 28 -7.97 12.95 -33.37
CA GLU A 28 -7.95 13.12 -34.82
C GLU A 28 -8.89 14.25 -35.27
N ASP A 29 -10.07 14.36 -34.65
CA ASP A 29 -11.03 15.44 -34.92
C ASP A 29 -10.46 16.81 -34.52
N LEU A 30 -9.87 16.92 -33.33
CA LEU A 30 -9.18 18.15 -32.90
C LEU A 30 -8.02 18.52 -33.84
N PHE A 31 -7.26 17.52 -34.29
CA PHE A 31 -6.16 17.73 -35.23
C PHE A 31 -6.66 18.23 -36.59
N LYS A 32 -7.76 17.68 -37.09
CA LYS A 32 -8.42 18.15 -38.33
C LYS A 32 -8.92 19.59 -38.18
N GLU A 33 -9.52 19.93 -37.04
CA GLU A 33 -10.04 21.27 -36.78
C GLU A 33 -8.93 22.34 -36.81
N ILE A 34 -7.85 22.13 -36.05
CA ILE A 34 -6.73 23.09 -36.01
C ILE A 34 -5.98 23.15 -37.36
N THR A 35 -5.90 22.03 -38.08
CA THR A 35 -5.28 21.97 -39.42
C THR A 35 -6.08 22.78 -40.44
N ASN A 36 -7.41 22.63 -40.45
CA ASN A 36 -8.29 23.39 -41.34
C ASN A 36 -8.24 24.88 -41.03
N GLU A 37 -8.21 25.24 -39.74
CA GLU A 37 -8.09 26.63 -39.35
C GLU A 37 -6.73 27.24 -39.72
N ALA A 38 -5.63 26.52 -39.48
CA ALA A 38 -4.30 26.95 -39.90
C ALA A 38 -4.27 27.18 -41.42
N HIS A 39 -4.82 26.24 -42.20
CA HIS A 39 -4.89 26.36 -43.66
C HIS A 39 -5.71 27.57 -44.11
N SER A 40 -6.86 27.85 -43.47
CA SER A 40 -7.70 29.01 -43.80
C SER A 40 -7.00 30.35 -43.58
N ARG A 41 -6.00 30.38 -42.71
CA ARG A 41 -5.18 31.56 -42.39
C ARG A 41 -3.82 31.56 -43.10
N GLY A 42 -3.59 30.63 -44.03
CA GLY A 42 -2.36 30.55 -44.81
C GLY A 42 -1.19 29.87 -44.10
N PHE A 43 -1.44 28.94 -43.19
CA PHE A 43 -0.41 28.16 -42.49
C PHE A 43 -0.66 26.66 -42.65
N GLY A 44 0.41 25.88 -42.74
CA GLY A 44 0.39 24.43 -42.55
C GLY A 44 0.64 24.12 -41.08
N PHE A 45 -0.12 23.18 -40.54
CA PHE A 45 0.06 22.65 -39.20
C PHE A 45 0.58 21.22 -39.28
N LYS A 46 1.66 20.90 -38.57
CA LYS A 46 2.21 19.54 -38.55
C LYS A 46 2.82 19.22 -37.18
N GLU A 47 2.83 17.93 -36.88
CA GLU A 47 3.61 17.38 -35.76
C GLU A 47 5.10 17.34 -36.13
N ASP A 48 5.95 17.68 -35.17
CA ASP A 48 7.42 17.70 -35.25
C ASP A 48 7.98 17.04 -33.97
N PRO A 49 9.22 16.55 -33.92
CA PRO A 49 9.75 15.83 -32.76
C PRO A 49 9.73 16.61 -31.42
N VAL A 50 9.58 17.93 -31.47
CA VAL A 50 9.50 18.83 -30.31
C VAL A 50 8.05 19.27 -30.00
N GLY A 51 7.06 18.79 -30.76
CA GLY A 51 5.64 19.08 -30.56
C GLY A 51 4.93 19.45 -31.86
N PHE A 52 4.35 20.64 -31.92
CA PHE A 52 3.61 21.10 -33.10
C PHE A 52 4.28 22.33 -33.72
N SER A 53 4.28 22.41 -35.05
CA SER A 53 4.89 23.52 -35.80
C SER A 53 3.92 24.13 -36.81
N LEU A 54 3.98 25.46 -36.92
CA LEU A 54 3.29 26.23 -37.94
C LEU A 54 4.26 26.62 -39.05
N VAL A 55 3.85 26.40 -40.29
CA VAL A 55 4.65 26.74 -41.47
C VAL A 55 3.83 27.67 -42.36
N PRO A 56 4.26 28.93 -42.60
CA PRO A 56 3.56 29.83 -43.52
C PRO A 56 3.46 29.22 -44.92
N LEU A 57 2.31 29.38 -45.56
CA LEU A 57 2.02 28.90 -46.91
C LEU A 57 1.86 30.07 -47.88
N ARG A 58 2.38 29.92 -49.10
CA ARG A 58 2.12 30.80 -50.23
C ARG A 58 1.70 29.94 -51.42
N ASP A 59 0.53 30.22 -51.98
CA ASP A 59 -0.09 29.40 -53.04
C ASP A 59 -0.19 27.90 -52.67
N GLY A 60 -0.48 27.61 -51.40
CA GLY A 60 -0.59 26.24 -50.87
C GLY A 60 0.74 25.51 -50.65
N LYS A 61 1.89 26.16 -50.85
CA LYS A 61 3.23 25.57 -50.65
C LYS A 61 3.94 26.19 -49.44
N PRO A 62 4.71 25.39 -48.67
CA PRO A 62 5.55 25.89 -47.59
C PRO A 62 6.50 26.99 -48.07
N LEU A 63 6.45 28.14 -47.41
CA LEU A 63 7.29 29.28 -47.70
C LEU A 63 8.74 28.97 -47.29
N ARG A 64 9.67 28.94 -48.26
CA ARG A 64 11.09 28.70 -47.99
C ARG A 64 11.75 29.97 -47.43
N GLU A 65 12.85 29.82 -46.68
CA GLU A 65 13.56 30.96 -46.08
C GLU A 65 13.95 32.05 -47.09
N LYS A 66 14.36 31.66 -48.31
CA LYS A 66 14.69 32.59 -49.40
C LYS A 66 13.50 33.42 -49.89
N ASP A 67 12.28 32.88 -49.79
CA ASP A 67 11.06 33.56 -50.23
C ASP A 67 10.53 34.52 -49.14
N ARG A 68 10.92 34.32 -47.87
CA ARG A 68 10.60 35.24 -46.75
C ARG A 68 11.30 36.58 -46.87
N GLU A 69 12.50 36.62 -47.46
CA GLU A 69 13.28 37.85 -47.66
C GLU A 69 12.66 38.78 -48.72
N THR A 70 11.85 38.23 -49.63
CA THR A 70 11.15 39.00 -50.67
C THR A 70 9.80 39.58 -50.23
N LEU A 71 9.36 39.31 -49.00
CA LEU A 71 8.10 39.82 -48.45
C LEU A 71 8.22 41.30 -48.07
N THR A 72 7.16 42.06 -48.34
CA THR A 72 7.01 43.43 -47.86
C THR A 72 6.75 43.49 -46.35
N GLU A 73 7.07 44.60 -45.70
CA GLU A 73 6.85 44.77 -44.25
C GLU A 73 5.38 44.59 -43.84
N ALA A 74 4.43 45.01 -44.69
CA ALA A 74 3.01 44.79 -44.46
C ALA A 74 2.64 43.29 -44.46
N GLN A 75 3.18 42.51 -45.40
CA GLN A 75 2.96 41.06 -45.46
C GLN A 75 3.59 40.33 -44.27
N LYS A 76 4.75 40.78 -43.80
CA LYS A 76 5.38 40.23 -42.59
C LYS A 76 4.54 40.52 -41.34
N GLN A 77 3.95 41.70 -41.23
CA GLN A 77 3.05 42.06 -40.12
C GLN A 77 1.78 41.21 -40.14
N GLU A 78 1.13 41.02 -41.29
CA GLU A 78 -0.07 40.21 -41.41
C GLU A 78 0.17 38.74 -41.04
N ILE A 79 1.27 38.15 -41.53
CA ILE A 79 1.69 36.78 -41.15
C ILE A 79 1.95 36.71 -39.64
N SER A 80 2.58 37.72 -39.04
CA SER A 80 2.87 37.75 -37.60
C SER A 80 1.59 37.83 -36.74
N GLU A 81 0.59 38.61 -37.16
CA GLU A 81 -0.70 38.70 -36.46
C GLU A 81 -1.49 37.39 -36.55
N GLN A 82 -1.57 36.78 -37.73
CA GLN A 82 -2.23 35.47 -37.89
C GLN A 82 -1.49 34.37 -37.13
N ALA A 83 -0.15 34.39 -37.11
CA ALA A 83 0.65 33.47 -36.31
C ALA A 83 0.33 33.57 -34.82
N LYS A 84 0.23 34.78 -34.25
CA LYS A 84 -0.14 34.98 -32.83
C LYS A 84 -1.53 34.41 -32.48
N ILE A 85 -2.50 34.58 -33.38
CA ILE A 85 -3.84 34.02 -33.19
C ILE A 85 -3.78 32.49 -33.21
N LEU A 86 -3.07 31.92 -34.18
CA LEU A 86 -2.90 30.47 -34.29
C LEU A 86 -2.09 29.88 -33.12
N GLU A 87 -1.07 30.57 -32.63
CA GLU A 87 -0.32 30.16 -31.43
C GLU A 87 -1.22 30.03 -30.21
N ALA A 88 -2.16 30.96 -30.01
CA ALA A 88 -3.14 30.86 -28.93
C ALA A 88 -4.03 29.61 -29.07
N LYS A 89 -4.49 29.33 -30.29
CA LYS A 89 -5.30 28.15 -30.59
C LYS A 89 -4.54 26.83 -30.50
N ILE A 90 -3.27 26.81 -30.86
CA ILE A 90 -2.40 25.63 -30.69
C ILE A 90 -2.21 25.32 -29.21
N ARG A 91 -2.05 26.33 -28.36
CA ARG A 91 -1.98 26.12 -26.90
C ARG A 91 -3.27 25.52 -26.36
N GLU A 92 -4.42 25.99 -26.84
CA GLU A 92 -5.73 25.42 -26.48
C GLU A 92 -5.85 23.97 -26.96
N PHE A 93 -5.52 23.69 -28.22
CA PHE A 93 -5.45 22.35 -28.77
C PHE A 93 -4.54 21.41 -27.96
N GLN A 94 -3.33 21.86 -27.60
CA GLN A 94 -2.41 21.09 -26.75
C GLN A 94 -3.04 20.76 -25.39
N ALA A 95 -3.68 21.75 -24.75
CA ALA A 95 -4.37 21.54 -23.48
C ALA A 95 -5.51 20.51 -23.61
N GLN A 96 -6.29 20.58 -24.69
CA GLN A 96 -7.35 19.62 -24.97
C GLN A 96 -6.82 18.20 -25.24
N VAL A 97 -5.73 18.07 -26.02
CA VAL A 97 -5.08 16.77 -26.26
C VAL A 97 -4.57 16.16 -24.94
N HIS A 98 -3.91 16.96 -24.09
CA HIS A 98 -3.48 16.50 -22.77
C HIS A 98 -4.65 16.11 -21.87
N ALA A 99 -5.76 16.85 -21.92
CA ALA A 99 -6.98 16.50 -21.18
C ALA A 99 -7.55 15.16 -21.66
N LEU A 100 -7.61 14.92 -22.98
CA LEU A 100 -8.04 13.65 -23.56
C LEU A 100 -7.12 12.48 -23.18
N ASP A 101 -5.80 12.72 -23.11
CA ASP A 101 -4.85 11.73 -22.63
C ASP A 101 -5.10 11.36 -21.16
N HIS A 102 -5.26 12.37 -20.31
CA HIS A 102 -5.58 12.14 -18.90
C HIS A 102 -6.93 11.45 -18.70
N GLU A 103 -7.97 11.84 -19.46
CA GLU A 103 -9.28 11.20 -19.42
C GLU A 103 -9.18 9.73 -19.86
N GLY A 104 -8.49 9.45 -20.96
CA GLY A 104 -8.28 8.10 -21.46
C GLY A 104 -7.55 7.19 -20.46
N GLU A 105 -6.43 7.68 -19.89
CA GLU A 105 -5.68 6.95 -18.85
C GLU A 105 -6.51 6.71 -17.58
N HIS A 106 -7.32 7.69 -17.18
CA HIS A 106 -8.23 7.55 -16.05
C HIS A 106 -9.32 6.50 -16.33
N CYS A 107 -9.95 6.55 -17.51
CA CYS A 107 -10.94 5.55 -17.94
C CYS A 107 -10.35 4.14 -17.98
N LEU A 108 -9.13 3.97 -18.50
CA LEU A 108 -8.42 2.69 -18.49
C LEU A 108 -8.16 2.21 -17.06
N THR A 109 -7.62 3.08 -16.20
CA THR A 109 -7.33 2.75 -14.80
C THR A 109 -8.59 2.34 -14.02
N GLU A 110 -9.69 3.05 -14.21
CA GLU A 110 -10.97 2.69 -13.56
C GLU A 110 -11.56 1.41 -14.13
N MET A 111 -11.46 1.17 -15.43
CA MET A 111 -11.85 -0.10 -16.04
C MET A 111 -11.04 -1.26 -15.45
N ASP A 112 -9.71 -1.13 -15.36
CA ASP A 112 -8.83 -2.12 -14.74
C ASP A 112 -9.26 -2.42 -13.31
N ARG A 113 -9.51 -1.37 -12.50
CA ARG A 113 -10.00 -1.51 -11.13
C ARG A 113 -11.35 -2.22 -11.06
N GLN A 114 -12.26 -1.96 -12.00
CA GLN A 114 -13.54 -2.66 -12.07
C GLN A 114 -13.37 -4.14 -12.39
N VAL A 115 -12.47 -4.50 -13.31
CA VAL A 115 -12.13 -5.90 -13.58
C VAL A 115 -11.58 -6.57 -12.33
N VAL A 116 -10.64 -5.94 -11.64
CA VAL A 116 -10.05 -6.45 -10.40
C VAL A 116 -11.11 -6.65 -9.32
N ARG A 117 -11.98 -5.64 -9.09
CA ARG A 117 -13.11 -5.73 -8.15
C ARG A 117 -14.05 -6.88 -8.47
N ALA A 118 -14.38 -7.09 -9.74
CA ALA A 118 -15.25 -8.19 -10.16
C ALA A 118 -14.63 -9.57 -9.86
N VAL A 119 -13.32 -9.73 -10.11
CA VAL A 119 -12.60 -10.96 -9.78
C VAL A 119 -12.53 -11.16 -8.26
N MET A 120 -12.27 -10.11 -7.50
CA MET A 120 -12.17 -10.15 -6.04
C MET A 120 -13.50 -10.39 -5.34
N HIS A 121 -14.59 -9.81 -5.83
CA HIS A 121 -15.92 -9.95 -5.25
C HIS A 121 -16.28 -11.43 -5.01
N ASN A 122 -16.10 -12.28 -6.02
CA ASN A 122 -16.41 -13.70 -5.93
C ASN A 122 -15.49 -14.45 -4.95
N ARG A 123 -14.22 -14.07 -4.85
CA ARG A 123 -13.24 -14.71 -3.97
C ARG A 123 -13.45 -14.32 -2.50
N PHE A 124 -13.74 -13.05 -2.25
CA PHE A 124 -13.99 -12.53 -0.90
C PHE A 124 -15.39 -12.84 -0.39
N ALA A 125 -16.38 -13.07 -1.25
CA ALA A 125 -17.74 -13.40 -0.83
C ALA A 125 -17.77 -14.60 0.13
N VAL A 126 -17.02 -15.66 -0.17
CA VAL A 126 -16.91 -16.85 0.69
C VAL A 126 -16.30 -16.51 2.05
N LEU A 127 -15.21 -15.72 2.07
CA LEU A 127 -14.54 -15.33 3.31
C LEU A 127 -15.43 -14.45 4.19
N ARG A 128 -16.14 -13.49 3.58
CA ARG A 128 -17.09 -12.61 4.27
C ARG A 128 -18.24 -13.40 4.88
N ASP A 129 -18.78 -14.36 4.13
CA ASP A 129 -19.88 -15.19 4.61
C ASP A 129 -19.46 -16.05 5.82
N HIS A 130 -18.27 -16.64 5.79
CA HIS A 130 -17.75 -17.44 6.90
C HIS A 130 -17.37 -16.60 8.14
N HIS A 131 -16.97 -15.34 7.96
CA HIS A 131 -16.40 -14.50 9.02
C HIS A 131 -17.22 -13.26 9.37
N HIS A 132 -18.45 -13.15 8.89
CA HIS A 132 -19.33 -11.98 9.10
C HIS A 132 -19.57 -11.61 10.58
N HIS A 133 -19.42 -12.59 11.48
CA HIS A 133 -19.58 -12.42 12.92
C HIS A 133 -18.35 -11.79 13.63
N LEU A 134 -17.26 -11.54 12.90
CA LEU A 134 -16.01 -10.97 13.41
C LEU A 134 -15.73 -9.61 12.75
N PRO A 135 -16.16 -8.48 13.36
CA PRO A 135 -16.02 -7.15 12.76
C PRO A 135 -14.59 -6.76 12.38
N GLU A 136 -13.61 -7.09 13.22
CA GLU A 136 -12.19 -6.79 12.97
C GLU A 136 -11.65 -7.56 11.76
N VAL A 137 -12.09 -8.81 11.57
CA VAL A 137 -11.72 -9.62 10.40
C VAL A 137 -12.37 -9.04 9.14
N MET A 138 -13.62 -8.59 9.23
CA MET A 138 -14.30 -7.94 8.10
C MET A 138 -13.60 -6.64 7.68
N GLU A 139 -13.16 -5.83 8.64
CA GLU A 139 -12.38 -4.62 8.38
C GLU A 139 -11.03 -4.96 7.72
N TYR A 140 -10.34 -6.00 8.22
CA TYR A 140 -9.10 -6.47 7.60
C TYR A 140 -9.32 -6.94 6.15
N LEU A 141 -10.34 -7.77 5.90
CA LEU A 141 -10.66 -8.26 4.56
C LEU A 141 -11.01 -7.11 3.60
N GLN A 142 -11.71 -6.08 4.07
CA GLN A 142 -11.99 -4.88 3.28
C GLN A 142 -10.69 -4.14 2.92
N LYS A 143 -9.81 -3.92 3.90
CA LYS A 143 -8.50 -3.27 3.67
C LYS A 143 -7.64 -4.06 2.69
N VAL A 144 -7.65 -5.39 2.77
CA VAL A 144 -6.93 -6.26 1.82
C VAL A 144 -7.51 -6.11 0.41
N GLU A 145 -8.83 -6.14 0.25
CA GLU A 145 -9.48 -5.97 -1.06
C GLU A 145 -9.16 -4.60 -1.68
N GLU A 146 -9.26 -3.53 -0.90
CA GLU A 146 -8.93 -2.17 -1.34
C GLU A 146 -7.46 -2.05 -1.75
N ASP A 147 -6.54 -2.63 -0.97
CA ASP A 147 -5.11 -2.62 -1.30
C ASP A 147 -4.82 -3.41 -2.58
N ILE A 148 -5.46 -4.56 -2.79
CA ILE A 148 -5.32 -5.34 -4.03
C ILE A 148 -5.84 -4.54 -5.23
N VAL A 149 -6.99 -3.86 -5.10
CA VAL A 149 -7.56 -3.02 -6.18
C VAL A 149 -6.65 -1.84 -6.51
N ASN A 150 -6.01 -1.24 -5.51
CA ASN A 150 -5.10 -0.12 -5.72
C ASN A 150 -3.73 -0.55 -6.27
N ASN A 151 -3.27 -1.75 -5.92
CA ASN A 151 -1.96 -2.28 -6.28
C ASN A 151 -2.03 -3.50 -7.22
N TYR A 152 -3.10 -3.63 -8.01
CA TYR A 152 -3.36 -4.82 -8.84
C TYR A 152 -2.23 -5.13 -9.83
N LYS A 153 -1.47 -4.10 -10.24
CA LYS A 153 -0.31 -4.23 -11.12
C LYS A 153 0.79 -5.13 -10.54
N ASP A 154 0.88 -5.24 -9.21
CA ASP A 154 1.82 -6.17 -8.54
C ASP A 154 1.47 -7.64 -8.80
N PHE A 155 0.23 -7.93 -9.18
CA PHE A 155 -0.26 -9.28 -9.45
C PHE A 155 -0.21 -9.65 -10.94
N LEU A 156 0.18 -8.71 -11.80
CA LEU A 156 0.35 -8.92 -13.23
C LEU A 156 1.79 -9.35 -13.56
N PRO A 157 2.00 -10.09 -14.65
CA PRO A 157 3.35 -10.38 -15.14
C PRO A 157 4.11 -9.07 -15.37
N ARG A 158 5.34 -8.97 -14.87
CA ARG A 158 6.18 -7.79 -15.11
C ARG A 158 6.73 -7.85 -16.53
N GLU A 159 6.29 -6.93 -17.38
CA GLU A 159 6.93 -6.66 -18.67
C GLU A 159 8.07 -5.66 -18.45
N GLY A 160 9.31 -6.11 -18.56
CA GLY A 160 10.49 -5.25 -18.42
C GLY A 160 11.75 -5.89 -18.99
N PRO A 161 12.73 -5.09 -19.47
CA PRO A 161 13.97 -5.60 -20.01
C PRO A 161 14.72 -6.40 -18.95
N GLN A 162 15.25 -7.53 -19.40
CA GLN A 162 15.91 -8.52 -18.57
C GLN A 162 17.30 -8.02 -18.14
N LEU A 163 17.35 -7.22 -17.09
CA LEU A 163 18.61 -6.90 -16.42
C LEU A 163 18.99 -8.10 -15.54
N ALA A 164 19.58 -9.11 -16.17
CA ALA A 164 20.25 -10.23 -15.50
C ALA A 164 21.54 -9.71 -14.83
N LEU A 165 21.39 -8.99 -13.73
CA LEU A 165 22.52 -8.64 -12.88
C LEU A 165 22.69 -9.78 -11.86
N LEU A 166 23.84 -10.47 -11.91
CA LEU A 166 24.28 -11.42 -10.88
C LEU A 166 23.32 -12.59 -10.59
N GLY A 167 22.83 -13.28 -11.63
CA GLY A 167 21.99 -14.49 -11.44
C GLY A 167 20.64 -14.24 -10.77
N TRP A 168 20.24 -12.98 -10.61
CA TRP A 168 18.91 -12.59 -10.17
C TRP A 168 18.00 -12.47 -11.40
N ASP A 169 17.14 -13.46 -11.63
CA ASP A 169 16.09 -13.31 -12.63
C ASP A 169 14.99 -12.41 -12.05
N ALA A 170 14.89 -11.18 -12.58
CA ALA A 170 13.87 -10.22 -12.17
C ALA A 170 12.43 -10.73 -12.42
N ARG A 171 12.27 -11.73 -13.29
CA ARG A 171 10.98 -12.39 -13.59
C ARG A 171 10.54 -13.40 -12.52
N ASP A 172 11.48 -13.91 -11.72
CA ASP A 172 11.20 -14.89 -10.65
C ASP A 172 10.87 -14.26 -9.29
N ARG A 173 10.88 -12.92 -9.20
CA ARG A 173 10.32 -12.22 -8.03
C ARG A 173 8.81 -12.40 -8.02
N LYS A 174 8.36 -13.50 -7.40
CA LYS A 174 6.97 -13.67 -6.98
C LYS A 174 6.51 -12.38 -6.28
N PRO A 175 5.27 -11.91 -6.50
CA PRO A 175 4.74 -10.79 -5.75
C PRO A 175 4.95 -11.05 -4.26
N ASN A 176 5.45 -10.06 -3.54
CA ASN A 176 5.58 -10.17 -2.09
C ASN A 176 4.16 -10.10 -1.50
N LEU A 177 3.62 -11.28 -1.19
CA LEU A 177 2.30 -11.45 -0.60
C LEU A 177 2.33 -11.38 0.93
N THR A 178 3.51 -11.21 1.54
CA THR A 178 3.66 -11.17 3.00
C THR A 178 2.79 -10.07 3.62
N ARG A 179 2.54 -8.95 2.95
CA ARG A 179 1.61 -7.90 3.45
C ARG A 179 0.15 -8.36 3.66
N TYR A 180 -0.24 -9.50 3.10
CA TYR A 180 -1.58 -10.09 3.24
C TYR A 180 -1.57 -11.38 4.07
N GLU A 181 -0.43 -11.78 4.63
CA GLU A 181 -0.37 -12.92 5.51
C GLU A 181 -1.03 -12.60 6.85
N VAL A 182 -1.45 -13.64 7.56
CA VAL A 182 -2.00 -13.55 8.91
C VAL A 182 -1.03 -14.27 9.83
N ASN A 183 -0.50 -13.55 10.82
CA ASN A 183 0.36 -14.15 11.84
C ASN A 183 -0.51 -14.74 12.96
N LEU A 184 -0.69 -16.06 12.94
CA LEU A 184 -1.38 -16.78 14.01
C LEU A 184 -0.49 -16.82 15.26
N LEU A 185 -0.79 -15.95 16.23
CA LEU A 185 -0.03 -15.85 17.47
C LEU A 185 -0.29 -17.01 18.43
N ILE A 186 -1.55 -17.43 18.54
CA ILE A 186 -2.01 -18.45 19.47
C ILE A 186 -3.12 -19.27 18.82
N GLU A 187 -3.02 -20.58 18.98
CA GLU A 187 -4.09 -21.52 18.68
C GLU A 187 -4.56 -22.16 20.00
N GLN A 188 -5.86 -22.15 20.24
CA GLN A 188 -6.48 -22.86 21.36
C GLN A 188 -7.37 -23.98 20.82
N ALA A 189 -7.28 -25.17 21.42
CA ALA A 189 -8.12 -26.29 21.04
C ALA A 189 -9.58 -26.00 21.43
N LYS A 190 -10.54 -26.31 20.56
CA LYS A 190 -11.98 -26.06 20.82
C LYS A 190 -12.52 -26.76 22.07
N GLU A 191 -11.86 -27.83 22.51
CA GLU A 191 -12.29 -28.67 23.63
C GLU A 191 -11.46 -28.44 24.91
N SER A 192 -10.49 -27.53 24.90
CA SER A 192 -9.72 -27.22 26.12
C SER A 192 -10.52 -26.29 27.04
N GLY A 193 -10.50 -26.57 28.34
CA GLY A 193 -10.94 -25.63 29.36
C GLY A 193 -10.07 -24.37 29.39
N ALA A 194 -10.26 -23.52 30.41
CA ALA A 194 -9.48 -22.28 30.56
C ALA A 194 -7.96 -22.56 30.52
N PRO A 195 -7.17 -21.83 29.72
CA PRO A 195 -5.74 -22.06 29.60
C PRO A 195 -5.03 -21.81 30.94
N ILE A 196 -4.06 -22.66 31.28
CA ILE A 196 -3.22 -22.51 32.46
C ILE A 196 -1.77 -22.45 31.97
N VAL A 197 -1.14 -21.29 32.10
CA VAL A 197 0.24 -21.07 31.66
C VAL A 197 1.13 -20.87 32.88
N ASP A 198 2.10 -21.76 33.04
CA ASP A 198 3.20 -21.59 34.00
C ASP A 198 4.38 -20.94 33.27
N GLU A 199 4.81 -19.77 33.74
CA GLU A 199 5.97 -19.05 33.19
C GLU A 199 7.13 -19.09 34.20
N PRO A 200 8.05 -20.07 34.07
CA PRO A 200 9.15 -20.25 35.01
C PRO A 200 10.24 -19.18 34.86
N HIS A 201 10.30 -18.49 33.73
CA HIS A 201 11.29 -17.43 33.49
C HIS A 201 10.62 -16.14 32.99
N PRO A 202 10.00 -15.36 33.90
CA PRO A 202 9.12 -14.25 33.57
C PRO A 202 9.86 -12.98 33.14
N THR A 203 10.69 -13.09 32.12
CA THR A 203 11.31 -11.94 31.45
C THR A 203 10.25 -11.09 30.78
N TYR A 204 10.55 -9.81 30.54
CA TYR A 204 9.65 -8.92 29.79
C TYR A 204 9.19 -9.56 28.47
N ALA A 205 10.14 -10.08 27.68
CA ALA A 205 9.88 -10.69 26.39
C ALA A 205 9.02 -11.96 26.50
N ASN A 206 9.23 -12.77 27.54
CA ASN A 206 8.44 -13.98 27.76
C ASN A 206 7.03 -13.66 28.24
N LEU A 207 6.82 -12.61 29.04
CA LEU A 207 5.50 -12.21 29.53
C LEU A 207 4.66 -11.52 28.45
N ILE A 208 5.23 -10.50 27.82
CA ILE A 208 4.52 -9.60 26.91
C ILE A 208 4.55 -10.15 25.48
N GLY A 209 5.67 -10.74 25.08
CA GLY A 209 5.95 -11.09 23.70
C GLY A 209 7.16 -10.32 23.18
N LYS A 210 7.55 -10.59 21.95
CA LYS A 210 8.70 -9.95 21.31
C LYS A 210 8.50 -9.86 19.80
N ILE A 211 9.25 -8.95 19.18
CA ILE A 211 9.35 -8.80 17.73
C ILE A 211 10.73 -9.31 17.34
N GLU A 212 10.80 -10.45 16.65
CA GLU A 212 12.06 -11.01 16.20
C GLU A 212 12.61 -10.22 14.99
N ARG A 213 13.93 -10.19 14.87
CA ARG A 213 14.64 -9.51 13.78
C ARG A 213 15.49 -10.53 13.04
N LYS A 214 15.35 -10.58 11.72
CA LYS A 214 16.14 -11.46 10.84
C LYS A 214 17.28 -10.66 10.22
N ALA A 215 18.46 -11.26 10.16
CA ALA A 215 19.59 -10.71 9.42
C ALA A 215 19.73 -11.45 8.09
N HIS A 216 19.70 -10.72 6.98
CA HIS A 216 19.99 -11.26 5.65
C HIS A 216 20.96 -10.32 4.93
N LEU A 217 22.08 -10.87 4.45
CA LEU A 217 23.14 -10.13 3.78
C LEU A 217 23.62 -8.87 4.55
N GLY A 218 23.72 -8.97 5.88
CA GLY A 218 24.17 -7.86 6.73
C GLY A 218 23.12 -6.78 7.01
N VAL A 219 21.92 -6.90 6.44
CA VAL A 219 20.78 -6.02 6.72
C VAL A 219 19.84 -6.72 7.71
N VAL A 220 19.52 -6.02 8.80
CA VAL A 220 18.52 -6.49 9.78
C VAL A 220 17.15 -5.98 9.36
N TYR A 221 16.19 -6.88 9.19
CA TYR A 221 14.80 -6.55 8.89
C TYR A 221 13.85 -7.30 9.82
N THR A 222 12.64 -6.80 9.93
CA THR A 222 11.55 -7.39 10.69
C THR A 222 10.24 -7.07 9.98
N ASP A 223 9.25 -7.95 10.14
CA ASP A 223 7.89 -7.75 9.67
C ASP A 223 6.92 -8.32 10.71
N PHE A 224 5.62 -8.13 10.49
CA PHE A 224 4.60 -8.53 11.47
C PHE A 224 4.51 -10.05 11.69
N THR A 225 5.07 -10.87 10.80
CA THR A 225 5.12 -12.34 10.96
C THR A 225 6.15 -12.76 12.02
N GLU A 226 7.05 -11.85 12.38
CA GLU A 226 8.06 -12.05 13.42
C GLU A 226 7.58 -11.66 14.83
N ILE A 227 6.32 -11.25 14.97
CA ILE A 227 5.69 -11.02 16.27
C ILE A 227 5.45 -12.38 16.95
N LYS A 228 5.94 -12.55 18.18
CA LYS A 228 5.75 -13.76 19.00
C LYS A 228 4.96 -13.43 20.26
N ALA A 229 3.98 -14.28 20.57
CA ALA A 229 3.13 -14.16 21.76
C ALA A 229 3.90 -14.44 23.05
N GLY A 230 3.71 -13.58 24.05
CA GLY A 230 4.12 -13.85 25.43
C GLY A 230 3.14 -14.73 26.20
N SER A 231 3.51 -15.07 27.43
CA SER A 231 2.73 -15.88 28.38
C SER A 231 1.43 -15.21 28.80
N CYS A 232 1.39 -13.86 28.89
CA CYS A 232 0.15 -13.14 29.16
C CYS A 232 -0.89 -13.38 28.05
N LEU A 233 -0.47 -13.32 26.79
CA LEU A 233 -1.36 -13.57 25.66
C LEU A 233 -1.77 -15.04 25.60
N ARG A 234 -0.83 -15.97 25.83
CA ARG A 234 -1.10 -17.42 25.90
C ARG A 234 -2.09 -17.81 26.99
N ALA A 235 -2.09 -17.09 28.11
CA ALA A 235 -3.00 -17.28 29.22
C ALA A 235 -4.39 -16.63 29.03
N ASN A 236 -4.63 -15.95 27.89
CA ASN A 236 -5.88 -15.23 27.64
C ASN A 236 -7.11 -16.15 27.77
N GLY A 237 -8.07 -15.73 28.60
CA GLY A 237 -9.25 -16.51 28.99
C GLY A 237 -9.04 -17.46 30.18
N GLY A 238 -7.87 -17.41 30.84
CA GLY A 238 -7.51 -18.36 31.89
C GLY A 238 -6.54 -17.82 32.94
N PHE A 239 -5.51 -18.60 33.27
CA PHE A 239 -4.64 -18.38 34.42
C PHE A 239 -3.16 -18.30 34.03
N LEU A 240 -2.45 -17.34 34.60
CA LEU A 240 -1.01 -17.18 34.48
C LEU A 240 -0.36 -17.40 35.86
N LEU A 241 0.45 -18.43 35.99
CA LEU A 241 1.19 -18.76 37.21
C LEU A 241 2.59 -18.17 37.11
N LEU A 242 3.00 -17.47 38.18
CA LEU A 242 4.28 -16.77 38.23
C LEU A 242 4.90 -16.90 39.61
N ASN A 243 6.21 -17.16 39.65
CA ASN A 243 6.97 -17.01 40.88
C ASN A 243 7.28 -15.51 41.13
N ALA A 244 6.87 -15.00 42.29
CA ALA A 244 7.03 -13.59 42.64
C ALA A 244 8.52 -13.17 42.74
N LEU A 245 9.40 -14.03 43.26
CA LEU A 245 10.83 -13.72 43.33
C LEU A 245 11.47 -13.65 41.95
N ASP A 246 11.14 -14.60 41.07
CA ASP A 246 11.70 -14.62 39.72
C ASP A 246 11.20 -13.43 38.91
N LEU A 247 9.93 -13.07 39.05
CA LEU A 247 9.34 -11.88 38.44
C LEU A 247 10.03 -10.58 38.87
N LEU A 248 10.24 -10.40 40.18
CA LEU A 248 10.88 -9.19 40.71
C LEU A 248 12.37 -9.08 40.36
N ARG A 249 13.03 -10.20 40.02
CA ARG A 249 14.43 -10.22 39.56
C ARG A 249 14.58 -9.84 38.10
N GLN A 250 13.53 -9.95 37.28
CA GLN A 250 13.60 -9.62 35.86
C GLN A 250 13.39 -8.12 35.64
N PRO A 251 14.31 -7.42 34.94
CA PRO A 251 14.13 -6.02 34.60
C PRO A 251 12.82 -5.77 33.85
N PHE A 252 12.10 -4.72 34.25
CA PHE A 252 10.84 -4.24 33.65
C PHE A 252 9.64 -5.19 33.70
N ALA A 253 9.82 -6.46 34.10
CA ALA A 253 8.76 -7.47 34.07
C ALA A 253 7.62 -7.15 35.04
N TRP A 254 7.93 -6.68 36.26
CA TRP A 254 6.94 -6.29 37.26
C TRP A 254 6.03 -5.16 36.77
N ASP A 255 6.61 -4.08 36.25
CA ASP A 255 5.84 -2.94 35.75
C ASP A 255 5.05 -3.28 34.48
N ALA A 256 5.61 -4.13 33.61
CA ALA A 256 4.91 -4.64 32.44
C ALA A 256 3.68 -5.46 32.83
N LEU A 257 3.81 -6.36 33.81
CA LEU A 257 2.68 -7.14 34.33
C LEU A 257 1.61 -6.25 34.96
N LYS A 258 2.01 -5.29 35.81
CA LYS A 258 1.06 -4.32 36.40
C LYS A 258 0.31 -3.56 35.31
N ARG A 259 0.99 -3.15 34.24
CA ARG A 259 0.37 -2.46 33.10
C ARG A 259 -0.67 -3.34 32.42
N VAL A 260 -0.31 -4.59 32.10
CA VAL A 260 -1.22 -5.57 31.50
C VAL A 260 -2.48 -5.77 32.35
N ILE A 261 -2.33 -5.93 33.67
CA ILE A 261 -3.48 -6.11 34.58
C ILE A 261 -4.38 -4.86 34.60
N LYS A 262 -3.77 -3.67 34.65
CA LYS A 262 -4.50 -2.39 34.70
C LYS A 262 -5.24 -2.07 33.40
N THR A 263 -4.59 -2.28 32.25
CA THR A 263 -5.15 -1.93 30.94
C THR A 263 -5.99 -3.06 30.34
N ARG A 264 -5.87 -4.28 30.88
CA ARG A 264 -6.47 -5.51 30.31
C ARG A 264 -6.08 -5.72 28.85
N SER A 265 -4.84 -5.38 28.52
CA SER A 265 -4.32 -5.48 27.16
C SER A 265 -2.82 -5.76 27.16
N VAL A 266 -2.35 -6.55 26.20
CA VAL A 266 -0.93 -6.76 25.94
C VAL A 266 -0.49 -5.83 24.82
N ASN A 267 0.55 -5.04 25.06
CA ASN A 267 1.22 -4.25 24.02
C ASN A 267 2.60 -4.84 23.74
N ILE A 268 2.79 -5.46 22.57
CA ILE A 268 4.08 -6.06 22.21
C ILE A 268 5.00 -4.96 21.69
N GLU A 269 5.93 -4.54 22.54
CA GLU A 269 6.88 -3.47 22.27
C GLU A 269 8.30 -3.90 22.67
N ASP A 270 9.32 -3.23 22.11
CA ASP A 270 10.71 -3.43 22.51
C ASP A 270 11.03 -2.46 23.67
N PRO A 271 11.39 -2.93 24.87
CA PRO A 271 11.78 -2.06 25.99
C PRO A 271 12.90 -1.08 25.63
N GLY A 272 13.78 -1.46 24.70
CA GLY A 272 14.87 -0.61 24.23
C GLY A 272 14.38 0.66 23.51
N GLU A 273 13.18 0.65 22.92
CA GLU A 273 12.58 1.86 22.34
C GLU A 273 12.19 2.88 23.41
N TYR A 274 11.66 2.42 24.56
CA TYR A 274 11.23 3.31 25.65
C TYR A 274 12.39 4.10 26.25
N PHE A 275 13.59 3.53 26.21
CA PHE A 275 14.81 4.14 26.74
C PHE A 275 15.73 4.72 25.65
N GLY A 276 15.25 4.81 24.40
CA GLY A 276 15.98 5.47 23.30
C GLY A 276 17.20 4.71 22.77
N PHE A 277 17.31 3.41 23.07
CA PHE A 277 18.43 2.55 22.65
C PHE A 277 18.17 1.79 21.34
N SER A 278 16.97 1.91 20.76
CA SER A 278 16.52 1.12 19.60
C SER A 278 15.93 2.00 18.50
N THR A 279 16.18 1.63 17.24
CA THR A 279 15.54 2.23 16.07
C THR A 279 14.05 1.91 16.06
N THR A 280 13.20 2.86 15.70
CA THR A 280 11.73 2.69 15.61
C THR A 280 11.35 1.40 14.88
N GLY A 281 10.75 0.46 15.59
CA GLY A 281 10.25 -0.82 15.08
C GLY A 281 8.75 -0.80 14.79
N LEU A 282 8.19 -2.00 14.57
CA LEU A 282 6.75 -2.20 14.41
C LEU A 282 6.03 -1.87 15.72
N LYS A 283 4.86 -1.24 15.61
CA LYS A 283 3.98 -0.92 16.75
C LYS A 283 2.64 -1.63 16.56
N PRO A 284 2.52 -2.90 17.00
CA PRO A 284 1.27 -3.63 16.94
C PRO A 284 0.19 -2.92 17.75
N GLN A 285 -1.06 -3.09 17.33
CA GLN A 285 -2.19 -2.65 18.14
C GLN A 285 -2.23 -3.44 19.46
N PRO A 286 -2.55 -2.82 20.61
CA PRO A 286 -2.72 -3.54 21.86
C PRO A 286 -3.81 -4.61 21.74
N ILE A 287 -3.52 -5.81 22.23
CA ILE A 287 -4.44 -6.96 22.16
C ILE A 287 -5.18 -7.07 23.49
N PRO A 288 -6.52 -6.93 23.54
CA PRO A 288 -7.30 -7.10 24.76
C PRO A 288 -7.17 -8.53 25.30
N ILE A 289 -7.00 -8.66 26.62
CA ILE A 289 -6.92 -9.96 27.29
C ILE A 289 -7.70 -9.98 28.59
N ASP A 290 -8.18 -11.17 28.96
CA ASP A 290 -8.80 -11.48 30.25
C ASP A 290 -8.03 -12.61 30.92
N ILE A 291 -7.20 -12.28 31.92
CA ILE A 291 -6.35 -13.25 32.61
C ILE A 291 -6.46 -13.11 34.12
N LYS A 292 -6.34 -14.24 34.82
CA LYS A 292 -6.15 -14.30 36.27
C LYS A 292 -4.70 -14.65 36.59
N VAL A 293 -4.01 -13.75 37.27
CA VAL A 293 -2.61 -13.96 37.63
C VAL A 293 -2.51 -14.55 39.03
N ILE A 294 -1.77 -15.65 39.17
CA ILE A 294 -1.51 -16.33 40.44
C ILE A 294 -0.02 -16.18 40.76
N LEU A 295 0.28 -15.37 41.77
CA LEU A 295 1.64 -15.20 42.27
C LEU A 295 1.95 -16.23 43.34
N LEU A 296 3.06 -16.95 43.16
CA LEU A 296 3.58 -17.95 44.10
C LEU A 296 4.88 -17.44 44.70
N GLY A 297 5.05 -17.57 46.00
CA GLY A 297 6.28 -17.15 46.65
C GLY A 297 6.24 -17.31 48.17
N PRO A 298 7.38 -17.09 48.85
CA PRO A 298 7.41 -17.08 50.31
C PRO A 298 6.56 -15.94 50.90
N PRO A 299 5.93 -16.12 52.07
CA PRO A 299 5.06 -15.11 52.69
C PRO A 299 5.69 -13.72 52.85
N TYR A 300 6.99 -13.67 53.16
CA TYR A 300 7.69 -12.40 53.39
C TYR A 300 7.71 -11.48 52.14
N ILE A 301 7.72 -12.04 50.93
CA ILE A 301 7.69 -11.24 49.70
C ILE A 301 6.36 -10.51 49.55
N PHE A 302 5.25 -11.16 49.88
CA PHE A 302 3.94 -10.53 49.81
C PHE A 302 3.77 -9.43 50.86
N HIS A 303 4.36 -9.59 52.05
CA HIS A 303 4.41 -8.51 53.05
C HIS A 303 5.21 -7.29 52.55
N LEU A 304 6.35 -7.53 51.90
CA LEU A 304 7.15 -6.44 51.31
C LEU A 304 6.39 -5.74 50.19
N LEU A 305 5.78 -6.49 49.27
CA LEU A 305 4.97 -5.93 48.19
C LEU A 305 3.79 -5.12 48.74
N GLN A 306 3.08 -5.62 49.73
CA GLN A 306 1.96 -4.90 50.34
C GLN A 306 2.40 -3.57 51.00
N PHE A 307 3.61 -3.52 51.56
CA PHE A 307 4.13 -2.33 52.24
C PHE A 307 4.72 -1.30 51.27
N TYR A 308 5.46 -1.75 50.26
CA TYR A 308 6.21 -0.87 49.35
C TYR A 308 5.49 -0.58 48.03
N GLU A 309 4.61 -1.47 47.55
CA GLU A 309 3.85 -1.29 46.31
C GLU A 309 2.39 -0.92 46.60
N THR A 310 2.07 0.36 46.44
CA THR A 310 0.73 0.92 46.72
C THR A 310 -0.40 0.30 45.88
N ASP A 311 -0.08 -0.20 44.69
CA ASP A 311 -1.05 -0.81 43.80
C ASP A 311 -1.22 -2.32 44.04
N PHE A 312 -0.31 -2.97 44.76
CA PHE A 312 -0.33 -4.43 44.90
C PHE A 312 -1.66 -4.96 45.45
N PRO A 313 -2.22 -4.43 46.56
CA PRO A 313 -3.50 -4.91 47.10
C PRO A 313 -4.73 -4.61 46.22
N LYS A 314 -4.59 -3.74 45.20
CA LYS A 314 -5.67 -3.42 44.26
C LYS A 314 -5.66 -4.34 43.04
N LEU A 315 -4.50 -4.94 42.74
CA LEU A 315 -4.28 -5.74 41.55
C LEU A 315 -4.32 -7.24 41.83
N PHE A 316 -3.97 -7.67 43.04
CA PHE A 316 -3.83 -9.07 43.44
C PHE A 316 -4.67 -9.43 44.66
#